data_AF-A0A4W3GGH7-F1
#
_entry.id   AF-A0A4W3GGH7-F1
#
_cell.length_a   1.000
_cell.length_b   1.000
_cell.length_c   1.000
_cell.angle_alpha   90.00
_cell.angle_beta   90.00
_cell.angle_gamma   90.00
#
_symmetry.space_group_name_H-M   'P 1'
#
loop_
_entity.id
_entity.type
_entity.pdbx_description
1 polymer ?
#
loop_
_entity_poly.entity_id
_entity_poly.type
_entity_poly.pdbx_seq_one_letter_code
_entity_poly.pdbx_strand_id
1 'polypeptide(L)'
;MAMADRLAEDGWVELGYRYINIDDCWMAPERDPEGKLAPDPTRFPSGIKALADYVHSKGLKLGIYGDLGTHTCGGFPGTPLDKVTTDAQTFASWQVDMLKLDGCYSNSSVKALGETLSSGSGLGGKHQLSACGSIAPSQRGCESVRVE
;
A
#
# COMPACT_ATOMS: atom_id res chain seq x y z
N MET A 1 0.66 -6.86 -14.83
CA MET A 1 0.78 -8.31 -15.09
C MET A 1 2.13 -8.67 -15.68
N ALA A 2 2.54 -8.11 -16.82
CA ALA A 2 3.83 -8.44 -17.48
C ALA A 2 5.06 -8.45 -16.55
N MET A 3 5.20 -7.50 -15.62
CA MET A 3 6.33 -7.50 -14.68
C MET A 3 6.31 -8.67 -13.67
N ALA A 4 5.12 -9.15 -13.28
CA ALA A 4 5.01 -10.36 -12.47
C ALA A 4 5.46 -11.60 -13.26
N ASP A 5 5.15 -11.66 -14.57
CA ASP A 5 5.63 -12.75 -15.43
C ASP A 5 7.15 -12.74 -15.53
N ARG A 6 7.77 -11.57 -15.76
CA ARG A 6 9.23 -11.45 -15.83
C ARG A 6 9.89 -11.84 -14.52
N LEU A 7 9.37 -11.37 -13.38
CA LEU A 7 9.88 -11.76 -12.06
C LEU A 7 9.83 -13.28 -11.86
N ALA A 8 8.75 -13.94 -12.28
CA ALA A 8 8.56 -15.37 -12.12
C ALA A 8 9.33 -16.24 -13.12
N GLU A 9 9.59 -15.75 -14.33
CA GLU A 9 10.15 -16.55 -15.43
C GLU A 9 11.65 -16.30 -15.65
N ASP A 10 12.17 -15.12 -15.28
CA ASP A 10 13.54 -14.70 -15.63
C ASP A 10 14.56 -14.87 -14.49
N GLY A 11 14.26 -15.68 -13.47
CA GLY A 11 15.22 -16.02 -12.40
C GLY A 11 15.19 -15.12 -11.15
N TRP A 12 14.35 -14.09 -11.12
CA TRP A 12 14.35 -13.11 -10.02
C TRP A 12 13.80 -13.68 -8.71
N VAL A 13 12.83 -14.58 -8.81
CA VAL A 13 12.32 -15.30 -7.64
C VAL A 13 13.43 -16.16 -7.02
N GLU A 14 14.26 -16.83 -7.79
CA GLU A 14 15.38 -17.63 -7.29
C GLU A 14 16.40 -16.75 -6.54
N LEU A 15 16.56 -15.50 -6.98
CA LEU A 15 17.43 -14.51 -6.35
C LEU A 15 16.81 -13.78 -5.15
N GLY A 16 15.58 -14.11 -4.76
CA GLY A 16 14.94 -13.57 -3.55
C GLY A 16 14.02 -12.36 -3.78
N TYR A 17 13.85 -11.89 -5.01
CA TYR A 17 12.88 -10.83 -5.30
C TYR A 17 11.47 -11.42 -5.23
N ARG A 18 10.65 -10.96 -4.27
CA ARG A 18 9.29 -11.50 -4.02
C ARG A 18 8.17 -10.50 -4.21
N TYR A 19 8.47 -9.21 -4.14
CA TYR A 19 7.46 -8.17 -4.10
C TYR A 19 7.37 -7.43 -5.43
N ILE A 20 6.14 -7.22 -5.90
CA ILE A 20 5.82 -6.27 -6.95
C ILE A 20 4.92 -5.20 -6.33
N ASN A 21 5.38 -3.95 -6.33
CA ASN A 21 4.72 -2.88 -5.59
C ASN A 21 4.15 -1.85 -6.55
N ILE A 22 2.87 -1.56 -6.40
CA ILE A 22 2.22 -0.42 -7.06
C ILE A 22 2.52 0.83 -6.22
N ASP A 23 3.07 1.86 -6.86
CA ASP A 23 3.28 3.18 -6.24
C ASP A 23 2.08 4.11 -6.48
N ASP A 24 2.24 5.41 -6.31
CA ASP A 24 1.18 6.40 -6.49
C ASP A 24 0.48 6.31 -7.87
N CYS A 25 -0.64 7.03 -7.98
CA CYS A 25 -1.45 7.17 -9.20
C CYS A 25 -2.24 5.94 -9.62
N TRP A 26 -2.46 4.93 -8.77
CA TRP A 26 -3.29 3.75 -9.12
C TRP A 26 -4.80 3.94 -8.94
N MET A 27 -5.17 4.91 -8.11
CA MET A 27 -6.54 5.14 -7.66
C MET A 27 -7.40 5.80 -8.74
N ALA A 28 -8.72 5.62 -8.62
CA ALA A 28 -9.68 6.52 -9.23
C ALA A 28 -9.53 7.93 -8.62
N PRO A 29 -9.97 9.00 -9.31
CA PRO A 29 -9.87 10.37 -8.79
C PRO A 29 -10.68 10.58 -7.50
N GLU A 30 -11.71 9.77 -7.27
CA GLU A 30 -12.59 9.84 -6.11
C GLU A 30 -12.74 8.46 -5.45
N ARG A 31 -13.08 8.47 -4.17
CA ARG A 31 -13.49 7.26 -3.43
C ARG A 31 -14.83 6.75 -3.97
N ASP A 32 -15.11 5.47 -3.73
CA ASP A 32 -16.43 4.89 -4.07
C ASP A 32 -17.56 5.50 -3.21
N PRO A 33 -18.84 5.27 -3.54
CA PRO A 33 -19.98 5.80 -2.78
C PRO A 33 -19.99 5.37 -1.30
N GLU A 34 -19.35 4.24 -0.96
CA GLU A 34 -19.17 3.74 0.40
C GLU A 34 -17.98 4.41 1.13
N GLY A 35 -17.25 5.30 0.45
CA GLY A 35 -16.13 6.05 0.98
C GLY A 35 -14.83 5.24 1.08
N LYS A 36 -14.69 4.15 0.33
CA LYS A 36 -13.47 3.32 0.22
C LYS A 36 -12.63 3.75 -0.97
N LEU A 37 -11.35 3.42 -0.91
CA LEU A 37 -10.45 3.59 -2.06
C LEU A 37 -10.90 2.66 -3.19
N ALA A 38 -10.86 3.18 -4.42
CA ALA A 38 -11.14 2.42 -5.63
C ALA A 38 -9.98 2.58 -6.62
N PRO A 39 -9.58 1.51 -7.34
CA PRO A 39 -8.62 1.65 -8.42
C PRO A 39 -9.26 2.34 -9.62
N ASP A 40 -8.44 2.96 -10.46
CA ASP A 40 -8.92 3.52 -11.72
C ASP A 40 -9.56 2.42 -12.60
N PRO A 41 -10.84 2.55 -12.98
CA PRO A 41 -11.57 1.46 -13.65
C PRO A 41 -11.10 1.26 -15.09
N THR A 42 -10.43 2.23 -15.70
CA THR A 42 -9.89 2.12 -17.06
C THR A 42 -8.55 1.41 -17.05
N ARG A 43 -7.69 1.73 -16.07
CA ARG A 43 -6.33 1.19 -15.96
C ARG A 43 -6.27 -0.14 -15.21
N PHE A 44 -7.22 -0.37 -14.30
CA PHE A 44 -7.39 -1.60 -13.53
C PHE A 44 -8.81 -2.17 -13.69
N PRO A 45 -9.22 -2.56 -14.92
CA PRO A 45 -10.60 -2.97 -15.20
C PRO A 45 -11.03 -4.25 -14.45
N SER A 46 -10.09 -5.08 -14.00
CA SER A 46 -10.36 -6.27 -13.18
C SER A 46 -10.22 -6.02 -11.67
N GLY A 47 -9.82 -4.81 -11.26
CA GLY A 47 -9.59 -4.42 -9.87
C GLY A 47 -8.31 -4.99 -9.24
N ILE A 48 -8.00 -4.52 -8.03
CA ILE A 48 -6.77 -4.88 -7.31
C ILE A 48 -6.79 -6.32 -6.82
N LYS A 49 -7.93 -6.82 -6.34
CA LYS A 49 -8.08 -8.21 -5.88
C LYS A 49 -7.68 -9.22 -6.96
N ALA A 50 -8.14 -9.03 -8.20
CA ALA A 50 -7.77 -9.91 -9.31
C ALA A 50 -6.28 -9.82 -9.65
N LEU A 51 -5.69 -8.63 -9.52
CA LEU A 51 -4.25 -8.45 -9.70
C LEU A 51 -3.44 -9.14 -8.58
N ALA A 52 -3.89 -9.07 -7.33
CA ALA A 52 -3.28 -9.77 -6.21
C ALA A 52 -3.32 -11.29 -6.44
N ASP A 53 -4.49 -11.84 -6.80
CA ASP A 53 -4.66 -13.26 -7.11
C ASP A 53 -3.71 -13.69 -8.24
N TYR A 54 -3.55 -12.86 -9.28
CA TYR A 54 -2.59 -13.11 -10.36
C TYR A 54 -1.15 -13.15 -9.87
N VAL A 55 -0.73 -12.14 -9.10
CA VAL A 55 0.63 -12.04 -8.55
C VAL A 55 0.93 -13.23 -7.62
N HIS A 56 -0.02 -13.61 -6.77
CA HIS A 56 0.11 -14.78 -5.89
C HIS A 56 0.21 -16.09 -6.67
N SER A 57 -0.52 -16.24 -7.78
CA SER A 57 -0.42 -17.42 -8.65
C SER A 57 0.98 -17.61 -9.25
N LYS A 58 1.79 -16.55 -9.28
CA LYS A 58 3.18 -16.54 -9.75
C LYS A 58 4.21 -16.73 -8.63
N GLY A 59 3.76 -17.02 -7.39
CA GLY A 59 4.64 -17.15 -6.22
C GLY A 59 5.22 -15.82 -5.72
N LEU A 60 4.64 -14.70 -6.14
CA LEU A 60 5.03 -13.34 -5.77
C LEU A 60 4.06 -12.75 -4.74
N LYS A 61 4.39 -11.57 -4.23
CA LYS A 61 3.63 -10.78 -3.25
C LYS A 61 3.31 -9.41 -3.82
N LEU A 62 2.10 -8.91 -3.56
CA LEU A 62 1.65 -7.61 -4.07
C LEU A 62 1.81 -6.53 -3.00
N GLY A 63 2.55 -5.46 -3.30
CA GLY A 63 2.51 -4.23 -2.52
C GLY A 63 1.62 -3.17 -3.15
N ILE A 64 1.07 -2.27 -2.33
CA ILE A 64 0.28 -1.11 -2.75
C ILE A 64 0.73 0.16 -2.05
N TYR A 65 0.27 1.29 -2.56
CA TYR A 65 0.56 2.62 -2.08
C TYR A 65 -0.66 3.29 -1.47
N GLY A 66 -0.46 3.97 -0.34
CA GLY A 66 -1.35 4.98 0.23
C GLY A 66 -0.55 6.18 0.74
N ASP A 67 -1.25 7.19 1.24
CA ASP A 67 -0.64 8.40 1.80
C ASP A 67 -1.39 8.81 3.08
N LEU A 68 -0.68 8.98 4.19
CA LEU A 68 -1.24 9.43 5.45
C LEU A 68 -1.45 10.95 5.44
N GLY A 69 -2.40 11.38 4.62
CA GLY A 69 -2.75 12.77 4.38
C GLY A 69 -4.12 12.88 3.72
N THR A 70 -4.51 14.10 3.35
CA THR A 70 -5.78 14.30 2.63
C THR A 70 -5.71 13.84 1.18
N HIS A 71 -4.53 13.87 0.57
CA HIS A 71 -4.26 13.45 -0.80
C HIS A 71 -2.90 12.74 -0.87
N THR A 72 -2.72 11.91 -1.89
CA THR A 72 -1.40 11.41 -2.28
C THR A 72 -0.54 12.53 -2.86
N CYS A 73 0.77 12.36 -2.94
CA CYS A 73 1.66 13.31 -3.60
C CYS A 73 1.23 13.63 -5.05
N GLY A 74 0.67 12.65 -5.77
CA GLY A 74 0.08 12.77 -7.11
C GLY A 74 -1.33 13.38 -7.15
N GLY A 75 -1.91 13.74 -6.00
CA GLY A 75 -3.22 14.41 -5.91
C GLY A 75 -4.42 13.46 -5.88
N PHE A 76 -4.22 12.16 -5.65
CA PHE A 76 -5.31 11.17 -5.52
C PHE A 76 -5.84 11.12 -4.08
N PRO A 77 -6.98 10.45 -3.80
CA PRO A 77 -7.51 10.36 -2.45
C PRO A 77 -6.51 9.80 -1.43
N GLY A 78 -6.18 10.57 -0.38
CA GLY A 78 -5.31 10.12 0.70
C GLY A 78 -6.05 9.31 1.76
N THR A 79 -5.31 8.82 2.76
CA THR A 79 -5.76 8.11 3.96
C THR A 79 -5.65 9.04 5.18
N PRO A 80 -6.65 9.91 5.41
CA PRO A 80 -6.72 10.68 6.66
C PRO A 80 -6.97 9.75 7.86
N LEU A 81 -6.76 10.29 9.08
CA LEU A 81 -6.82 9.50 10.32
C LEU A 81 -8.13 8.73 10.52
N ASP A 82 -9.27 9.32 10.13
CA ASP A 82 -10.59 8.71 10.22
C ASP A 82 -10.82 7.60 9.18
N LYS A 83 -9.93 7.45 8.18
CA LYS A 83 -9.99 6.43 7.14
C LYS A 83 -8.96 5.32 7.29
N VAL A 84 -7.96 5.45 8.18
CA VAL A 84 -6.89 4.47 8.39
C VAL A 84 -7.45 3.04 8.53
N THR A 85 -8.45 2.85 9.40
CA THR A 85 -9.05 1.52 9.62
C THR A 85 -9.77 1.00 8.38
N THR A 86 -10.57 1.85 7.72
CA THR A 86 -11.32 1.48 6.51
C THR A 86 -10.39 1.13 5.35
N ASP A 87 -9.32 1.90 5.16
CA ASP A 87 -8.35 1.68 4.08
C ASP A 87 -7.51 0.43 4.35
N ALA A 88 -7.07 0.20 5.59
CA ALA A 88 -6.40 -1.04 5.98
C ALA A 88 -7.28 -2.28 5.73
N GLN A 89 -8.57 -2.22 6.09
CA GLN A 89 -9.53 -3.29 5.79
C GLN A 89 -9.74 -3.48 4.29
N THR A 90 -9.73 -2.39 3.52
CA THR A 90 -9.85 -2.43 2.06
C THR A 90 -8.65 -3.16 1.45
N PHE A 91 -7.42 -2.81 1.83
CA PHE A 91 -6.21 -3.48 1.36
C PHE A 91 -6.15 -4.96 1.76
N ALA A 92 -6.52 -5.28 3.00
CA ALA A 92 -6.61 -6.66 3.48
C ALA A 92 -7.65 -7.48 2.68
N SER A 93 -8.81 -6.88 2.36
CA SER A 93 -9.85 -7.54 1.55
C SER A 93 -9.39 -7.84 0.12
N TRP A 94 -8.45 -7.05 -0.41
CA TRP A 94 -7.81 -7.28 -1.69
C TRP A 94 -6.60 -8.21 -1.63
N GLN A 95 -6.23 -8.70 -0.43
CA GLN A 95 -5.08 -9.57 -0.20
C GLN A 95 -3.73 -8.93 -0.55
N VAL A 96 -3.56 -7.64 -0.31
CA VAL A 96 -2.27 -6.94 -0.45
C VAL A 96 -1.29 -7.42 0.62
N ASP A 97 -0.03 -7.70 0.28
CA ASP A 97 1.01 -8.19 1.20
C ASP A 97 1.82 -7.07 1.87
N MET A 98 1.89 -5.90 1.26
CA MET A 98 2.73 -4.78 1.70
C MET A 98 2.07 -3.43 1.42
N LEU A 99 2.17 -2.50 2.37
CA LEU A 99 1.72 -1.12 2.19
C LEU A 99 2.90 -0.15 2.31
N LYS A 100 3.13 0.66 1.28
CA LYS A 100 3.87 1.91 1.37
C LYS A 100 2.89 3.01 1.77
N LEU A 101 3.22 3.76 2.82
CA LEU A 101 2.38 4.84 3.33
C LEU A 101 3.19 6.14 3.34
N ASP A 102 2.95 6.99 2.36
CA ASP A 102 3.62 8.29 2.24
C ASP A 102 3.00 9.33 3.20
N GLY A 103 3.49 10.56 3.17
CA GLY A 103 3.06 11.62 4.09
C GLY A 103 2.90 12.99 3.45
N CYS A 104 2.52 13.07 2.17
CA CYS A 104 2.14 14.32 1.54
C CYS A 104 0.81 14.83 2.11
N TYR A 105 0.51 16.13 1.92
CA TYR A 105 -0.74 16.75 2.38
C TYR A 105 -1.12 16.43 3.85
N SER A 106 -0.09 16.35 4.70
CA SER A 106 -0.15 15.94 6.10
C SER A 106 0.74 16.83 6.97
N ASN A 107 0.46 16.90 8.26
CA ASN A 107 1.27 17.64 9.23
C ASN A 107 2.09 16.69 10.12
N SER A 108 3.04 17.25 10.88
CA SER A 108 3.93 16.45 11.74
C SER A 108 3.19 15.65 12.82
N SER A 109 2.09 16.18 13.35
CA SER A 109 1.30 15.50 14.39
C SER A 109 0.56 14.28 13.83
N VAL A 110 0.00 14.39 12.63
CA VAL A 110 -0.67 13.27 11.94
C VAL A 110 0.33 12.16 11.62
N LYS A 111 1.50 12.52 11.09
CA LYS A 111 2.57 11.55 10.78
C LYS A 111 3.02 10.76 12.01
N ALA A 112 3.27 11.45 13.13
CA ALA A 112 3.64 10.80 14.38
C ALA A 112 2.54 9.85 14.92
N LEU A 113 1.27 10.21 14.75
CA LEU A 113 0.17 9.34 15.15
C LEU A 113 0.06 8.10 14.25
N GLY A 114 0.27 8.25 12.94
CA GLY A 114 0.25 7.11 12.01
C GLY A 114 1.38 6.11 12.24
N GLU A 115 2.58 6.58 12.59
CA GLU A 115 3.69 5.71 13.02
C GLU A 115 3.27 4.87 14.24
N THR A 116 2.63 5.50 15.22
CA THR A 116 2.12 4.82 16.43
C THR A 116 1.05 3.78 16.08
N LEU A 117 0.08 4.14 15.23
CA LEU A 117 -1.00 3.24 14.80
C LEU A 117 -0.49 2.04 13.99
N SER A 118 0.57 2.23 13.20
CA SER A 118 1.21 1.17 12.42
C SER A 118 2.03 0.20 13.29
N SER A 119 2.56 0.69 14.42
CA SER A 119 3.31 -0.10 15.40
C SER A 119 2.43 -0.81 16.45
N GLY A 120 1.20 -0.34 16.64
CA GLY A 120 0.24 -0.92 17.58
C GLY A 120 -0.55 -2.06 16.94
N SER A 121 -0.74 -3.16 17.69
CA SER A 121 -1.46 -4.39 17.32
C SER A 121 -2.96 -4.22 16.96
N GLY A 122 -3.42 -3.02 16.60
CA GLY A 122 -4.80 -2.69 16.26
C GLY A 122 -5.20 -3.01 14.82
N LEU A 123 -4.24 -3.28 13.93
CA LEU A 123 -4.49 -3.73 12.57
C LEU A 123 -4.36 -5.26 12.53
N GLY A 124 -5.47 -5.95 12.84
CA GLY A 124 -5.51 -7.40 12.85
C GLY A 124 -5.15 -8.01 11.49
N GLY A 125 -4.10 -8.82 11.48
CA GLY A 125 -3.81 -9.80 10.43
C GLY A 125 -2.67 -9.43 9.47
N LYS A 126 -1.67 -10.33 9.39
CA LYS A 126 -0.76 -10.71 8.28
C LYS A 126 -0.09 -9.66 7.38
N HIS A 127 -0.34 -8.36 7.53
CA HIS A 127 0.06 -7.37 6.54
C HIS A 127 1.18 -6.46 7.09
N GLN A 128 2.30 -6.42 6.37
CA GLN A 128 3.41 -5.52 6.69
C GLN A 128 3.04 -4.09 6.25
N LEU A 129 2.87 -3.18 7.21
CA LEU A 129 3.01 -1.75 6.95
C LEU A 129 4.50 -1.44 6.92
N SER A 130 5.04 -1.17 5.74
CA SER A 130 6.45 -0.79 5.62
C SER A 130 6.67 0.00 4.33
N ALA A 131 6.56 1.31 4.42
CA ALA A 131 7.53 2.26 3.89
C ALA A 131 7.01 3.67 4.19
N CYS A 132 7.66 4.36 5.14
CA CYS A 132 7.44 5.78 5.34
C CYS A 132 8.31 6.56 4.36
N GLY A 133 7.68 7.31 3.46
CA GLY A 133 8.35 8.32 2.66
C GLY A 133 8.63 9.56 3.51
N SER A 134 9.89 9.78 3.90
CA SER A 134 10.31 11.11 4.34
C SER A 134 11.68 11.44 3.75
N ILE A 135 11.70 12.48 2.91
CA ILE A 135 12.91 13.08 2.29
C ILE A 135 13.74 13.88 3.34
N ALA A 136 13.36 13.87 4.62
CA ALA A 136 14.01 14.66 5.66
C ALA A 136 15.10 13.84 6.39
N PRO A 137 16.37 14.30 6.45
CA PRO A 137 17.49 13.59 7.09
C PRO A 137 17.33 13.35 8.60
N SER A 138 16.30 13.90 9.25
CA SER A 138 16.09 13.86 10.69
C SER A 138 15.05 12.82 11.17
N GLN A 139 14.41 12.06 10.28
CA GLN A 139 13.41 11.06 10.65
C GLN A 139 13.93 9.63 10.41
N ARG A 140 14.92 9.23 11.21
CA ARG A 140 15.25 7.81 11.38
C ARG A 140 14.14 7.15 12.17
N GLY A 141 13.27 6.39 11.52
CA GLY A 141 12.26 5.62 12.25
C GLY A 141 11.16 4.98 11.44
N CYS A 142 11.44 4.29 10.33
CA CYS A 142 10.53 3.25 9.85
C CYS A 142 11.33 1.98 9.58
N GLU A 143 11.53 1.20 10.64
CA GLU A 143 11.93 -0.20 10.52
C GLU A 143 10.76 -0.98 9.92
N SER A 144 11.06 -1.77 8.90
CA SER A 144 10.14 -2.77 8.35
C SER A 144 9.75 -3.75 9.46
N VAL A 145 8.55 -3.60 10.04
CA VAL A 145 8.05 -4.56 11.02
C VAL A 145 7.64 -5.82 10.27
N ARG A 146 8.50 -6.84 10.36
CA ARG A 146 8.23 -8.19 9.88
C ARG A 146 7.28 -8.86 10.87
N VAL A 147 6.04 -9.11 10.46
CA VAL A 147 5.16 -10.05 11.16
C VAL A 147 5.57 -11.45 10.69
N GLU A 148 6.23 -12.20 11.58
CA GLU A 148 6.43 -13.65 11.41
C GLU A 148 5.11 -14.42 11.58
#